data_AF-A0A0D0INR4-F1
#
_entry.id   AF-A0A0D0INR4-F1
#
_cell.length_a   1.000
_cell.length_b   1.000
_cell.length_c   1.000
_cell.angle_alpha   90.00
_cell.angle_beta   90.00
_cell.angle_gamma   90.00
#
_symmetry.space_group_name_H-M   'P 1'
#
loop_
_entity.id
_entity.type
_entity.pdbx_description
1 polymer ?
#
loop_
_entity_poly.entity_id
_entity_poly.type
_entity_poly.pdbx_seq_one_letter_code
_entity_poly.pdbx_strand_id
1 'polypeptide(L)'
;MGRLTYGNTATPIELDDRLMTHLRLVIVTKLRRNESFPLTLAMGDGVAETIWVHASIPLRFSMTQEADVDRSLVVAMMNAASSAGGLDLTRDEFARVVDGSRTLHAMSA
;
A
#
# COMPACT_ATOMS: atom_id res chain seq x y z
N MET A 1 -12.79 4.66 -1.52
CA MET A 1 -11.51 4.99 -0.86
C MET A 1 -11.29 4.05 0.30
N GLY A 2 -10.09 3.47 0.38
CA GLY A 2 -9.63 2.66 1.48
C GLY A 2 -8.66 3.42 2.39
N ARG A 3 -8.56 3.00 3.65
CA ARG A 3 -7.63 3.51 4.65
C ARG A 3 -6.73 2.41 5.17
N LEU A 4 -5.41 2.65 5.12
CA LEU A 4 -4.38 1.82 5.70
C LEU A 4 -3.88 2.49 6.98
N THR A 5 -4.00 1.80 8.12
CA THR A 5 -3.43 2.25 9.39
C THR A 5 -2.31 1.31 9.80
N TYR A 6 -1.13 1.87 10.09
CA TYR A 6 0.05 1.11 10.47
C TYR A 6 0.60 1.56 11.82
N GLY A 7 0.70 0.65 12.79
CA GLY A 7 1.10 0.96 14.15
C GLY A 7 0.08 1.83 14.88
N ASN A 8 0.58 2.80 15.65
CA ASN A 8 -0.24 3.75 16.41
C ASN A 8 -0.28 5.13 15.73
N THR A 9 -0.18 5.18 14.40
CA THR A 9 -0.27 6.44 13.67
C THR A 9 -1.69 7.01 13.79
N ALA A 10 -1.79 8.28 14.18
CA ALA A 10 -3.08 8.96 14.32
C ALA A 10 -3.77 9.14 12.96
N THR A 11 -2.98 9.30 11.90
CA THR A 11 -3.49 9.56 10.56
C THR A 11 -3.38 8.30 9.69
N PRO A 12 -4.50 7.77 9.18
CA PRO A 12 -4.49 6.70 8.19
C PRO A 12 -3.96 7.20 6.85
N ILE A 13 -3.35 6.30 6.09
CA ILE A 13 -2.97 6.53 4.70
C ILE A 13 -4.19 6.22 3.84
N GLU A 14 -4.65 7.21 3.08
CA GLU A 14 -5.77 7.05 2.14
C GLU A 14 -5.26 6.54 0.80
N LEU A 15 -5.91 5.49 0.29
CA LEU A 15 -5.61 4.88 -1.00
C LEU A 15 -6.92 4.61 -1.74
N ASP A 16 -6.88 4.59 -3.05
CA ASP A 16 -8.02 4.11 -3.85
C ASP A 16 -8.41 2.67 -3.53
N ASP A 17 -9.70 2.35 -3.70
CA ASP A 17 -10.23 1.00 -3.45
C ASP A 17 -9.54 -0.04 -4.34
N ARG A 18 -9.23 0.33 -5.60
CA ARG A 18 -8.48 -0.54 -6.50
C ARG A 18 -7.08 -0.81 -5.96
N LEU A 19 -6.29 0.23 -5.69
CA LEU A 19 -4.94 0.04 -5.16
C LEU A 19 -4.94 -0.70 -3.83
N MET A 20 -5.83 -0.29 -2.91
CA MET A 20 -6.02 -0.90 -1.60
C MET A 20 -6.33 -2.40 -1.70
N THR A 21 -7.21 -2.80 -2.62
CA THR A 21 -7.56 -4.22 -2.81
C THR A 21 -6.30 -5.03 -3.11
N HIS A 22 -5.51 -4.63 -4.10
CA HIS A 22 -4.31 -5.36 -4.51
C HIS A 22 -3.22 -5.32 -3.44
N LEU A 23 -3.01 -4.16 -2.83
CA LEU A 23 -2.03 -3.98 -1.76
C LEU A 23 -2.36 -4.83 -0.53
N ARG A 24 -3.64 -4.92 -0.15
CA ARG A 24 -4.11 -5.80 0.94
C ARG A 24 -3.75 -7.26 0.65
N LEU A 25 -4.00 -7.76 -0.55
CA LEU A 25 -3.65 -9.13 -0.92
C LEU A 25 -2.14 -9.37 -0.78
N VAL A 26 -1.31 -8.45 -1.26
CA VAL A 26 0.16 -8.54 -1.19
C VAL A 26 0.63 -8.54 0.26
N ILE A 27 0.21 -7.55 1.07
CA ILE A 27 0.61 -7.42 2.47
C ILE A 27 0.18 -8.67 3.26
N VAL A 28 -1.09 -9.08 3.16
CA VAL A 28 -1.59 -10.26 3.90
C VAL A 28 -0.84 -11.52 3.50
N THR A 29 -0.55 -11.71 2.21
CA THR A 29 0.19 -12.88 1.73
C THR A 29 1.60 -12.94 2.31
N LYS A 30 2.34 -11.82 2.30
CA LYS A 30 3.70 -11.77 2.84
C LYS A 30 3.72 -11.90 4.36
N LEU A 31 2.84 -11.20 5.08
CA LEU A 31 2.79 -11.28 6.54
C LEU A 31 2.37 -12.66 7.06
N ARG A 32 1.47 -13.39 6.36
CA ARG A 32 1.16 -14.80 6.69
C ARG A 32 2.37 -15.73 6.57
N ARG A 33 3.39 -15.34 5.80
CA ARG A 33 4.67 -16.04 5.64
C ARG A 33 5.77 -15.49 6.54
N ASN A 34 5.45 -14.55 7.44
CA ASN A 34 6.42 -13.76 8.23
C ASN A 34 7.48 -13.07 7.36
N GLU A 35 7.11 -12.66 6.14
CA GLU A 35 7.99 -11.91 5.25
C GLU A 35 7.72 -10.41 5.42
N SER A 36 8.55 -9.73 6.21
CA SER A 36 8.55 -8.27 6.22
C SER A 36 9.18 -7.70 4.97
N PHE A 37 8.72 -6.51 4.59
CA PHE A 37 9.23 -5.82 3.40
C PHE A 37 9.06 -4.30 3.55
N PRO A 38 9.88 -3.49 2.86
CA PRO A 38 9.63 -2.05 2.75
C PRO A 38 8.50 -1.78 1.75
N LEU A 39 7.59 -0.89 2.11
CA LEU A 39 6.54 -0.35 1.26
C LEU A 39 6.75 1.15 1.10
N THR A 40 7.03 1.62 -0.12
CA THR A 40 7.21 3.05 -0.42
C THR A 40 5.98 3.61 -1.11
N LEU A 41 5.48 4.75 -0.60
CA LEU A 41 4.25 5.41 -1.01
C LEU A 41 4.49 6.90 -1.21
N ALA A 42 3.82 7.51 -2.19
CA ALA A 42 3.76 8.95 -2.30
C ALA A 42 2.77 9.53 -1.26
N MET A 43 3.19 10.54 -0.52
CA MET A 43 2.40 11.18 0.55
C MET A 43 1.79 12.52 0.13
N GLY A 44 2.01 12.94 -1.13
CA GLY A 44 1.66 14.27 -1.63
C GLY A 44 2.87 15.20 -1.69
N ASP A 45 2.74 16.32 -2.39
CA ASP A 45 3.75 17.40 -2.48
C ASP A 45 5.16 16.94 -2.90
N GLY A 46 5.24 15.84 -3.66
CA GLY A 46 6.51 15.23 -4.09
C GLY A 46 7.25 14.47 -2.99
N VAL A 47 6.65 14.30 -1.81
CA VAL A 47 7.23 13.52 -0.71
C VAL A 47 6.85 12.05 -0.87
N ALA A 48 7.83 11.17 -0.68
CA ALA A 48 7.64 9.73 -0.58
C ALA A 48 8.08 9.23 0.80
N GLU A 49 7.28 8.34 1.40
CA GLU A 49 7.60 7.69 2.66
C GLU A 49 7.77 6.19 2.45
N THR A 50 8.67 5.58 3.21
CA THR A 50 8.88 4.14 3.23
C THR A 50 8.50 3.57 4.60
N ILE A 51 7.54 2.66 4.60
CA ILE A 51 7.04 1.97 5.78
C ILE A 51 7.66 0.58 5.82
N TRP A 52 8.30 0.23 6.93
CA TRP A 52 8.71 -1.15 7.16
C TRP A 52 7.51 -1.98 7.59
N VAL A 53 7.00 -2.86 6.72
CA VAL A 53 5.79 -3.66 7.00
C VAL A 53 6.20 -4.97 7.67
N HIS A 54 5.80 -5.17 8.92
CA HIS A 54 6.09 -6.37 9.72
C HIS A 54 4.87 -6.83 10.55
N ALA A 55 4.74 -8.14 10.78
CA ALA A 55 3.56 -8.77 11.39
C ALA A 55 3.37 -8.47 12.89
N SER A 56 4.42 -8.01 13.57
CA SER A 56 4.35 -7.62 15.00
C SER A 56 3.79 -6.22 15.21
N ILE A 57 3.54 -5.46 14.15
CA ILE A 57 3.04 -4.09 14.24
C ILE A 57 1.56 -4.12 13.85
N PRO A 58 0.66 -3.53 14.65
CA PRO A 58 -0.77 -3.47 14.32
C PRO A 58 -1.01 -2.91 12.93
N LEU A 59 -1.82 -3.59 12.14
CA LEU A 59 -2.15 -3.19 10.78
C LEU A 59 -3.66 -3.33 10.56
N ARG A 60 -4.27 -2.27 10.01
CA ARG A 60 -5.70 -2.23 9.73
C ARG A 60 -5.95 -1.75 8.31
N PHE A 61 -6.86 -2.44 7.63
CA PHE A 61 -7.44 -2.02 6.35
C PHE A 61 -8.91 -1.67 6.59
N SER A 62 -9.35 -0.51 6.13
CA SER A 62 -10.77 -0.14 6.09
C SER A 62 -11.11 0.22 4.65
N MET A 63 -12.19 -0.33 4.10
CA MET A 63 -12.65 -0.02 2.74
C MET A 63 -14.16 -0.25 2.67
N THR A 64 -14.85 0.53 1.83
CA THR A 64 -16.30 0.43 1.64
C THR A 64 -16.69 -0.55 0.53
N GLN A 65 -15.78 -0.80 -0.41
CA GLN A 65 -15.99 -1.67 -1.56
C GLN A 65 -14.70 -2.41 -1.91
N GLU A 66 -14.81 -3.68 -2.30
CA GLU A 66 -13.72 -4.41 -2.94
C GLU A 66 -13.74 -4.15 -4.45
N ALA A 67 -12.56 -3.97 -5.04
CA ALA A 67 -12.40 -3.85 -6.49
C ALA A 67 -12.10 -5.23 -7.12
N ASP A 68 -12.34 -5.36 -8.42
CA ASP A 68 -11.90 -6.54 -9.16
C ASP A 68 -10.38 -6.69 -9.12
N VAL A 69 -9.92 -7.91 -8.87
CA VAL A 69 -8.50 -8.23 -8.73
C VAL A 69 -7.86 -8.47 -10.09
N ASP A 70 -6.94 -7.59 -10.46
CA ASP A 70 -5.98 -7.79 -11.53
C ASP A 70 -4.83 -8.67 -11.03
N ARG A 71 -4.85 -9.95 -11.44
CA ARG A 71 -3.83 -10.93 -11.05
C ARG A 71 -2.43 -10.55 -11.54
N SER A 72 -2.32 -9.91 -12.71
CA SER A 72 -1.01 -9.55 -13.26
C SER A 72 -0.34 -8.48 -12.41
N LEU A 73 -1.13 -7.53 -11.91
CA LEU A 73 -0.69 -6.49 -10.99
C LEU A 73 -0.28 -7.08 -9.64
N VAL A 74 -1.08 -7.99 -9.06
CA VAL A 74 -0.71 -8.66 -7.80
C VAL A 74 0.64 -9.38 -7.94
N VAL A 75 0.87 -10.08 -9.05
CA VAL A 75 2.15 -10.76 -9.31
C VAL A 75 3.30 -9.75 -9.39
N ALA A 76 3.13 -8.64 -10.12
CA ALA A 76 4.13 -7.59 -10.21
C ALA A 76 4.47 -7.00 -8.83
N MET A 77 3.44 -6.67 -8.04
CA MET A 77 3.61 -6.13 -6.69
C MET A 77 4.27 -7.14 -5.75
N MET A 78 3.91 -8.43 -5.82
CA MET A 78 4.54 -9.49 -5.02
C MET A 78 6.03 -9.66 -5.36
N ASN A 79 6.38 -9.58 -6.65
CA ASN A 79 7.76 -9.66 -7.11
C ASN A 79 8.57 -8.46 -6.59
N ALA A 80 8.03 -7.24 -6.74
CA ALA A 80 8.67 -6.03 -6.22
C ALA A 80 8.86 -6.10 -4.69
N ALA A 81 7.81 -6.45 -3.94
CA ALA A 81 7.84 -6.63 -2.48
C ALA A 81 8.83 -7.68 -1.98
N SER A 82 9.27 -8.59 -2.86
CA SER A 82 10.26 -9.63 -2.53
C SER A 82 11.67 -9.27 -2.98
N SER A 83 11.86 -8.10 -3.61
CA SER A 83 13.14 -7.57 -4.02
C SER A 83 13.84 -6.80 -2.90
N ALA A 84 15.14 -6.52 -3.07
CA ALA A 84 15.91 -5.70 -2.13
C ALA A 84 15.37 -4.26 -1.98
N GLY A 85 14.68 -3.73 -3.00
CA GLY A 85 14.07 -2.40 -2.95
C GLY A 85 12.68 -2.37 -2.32
N GLY A 86 12.08 -3.53 -2.05
CA GLY A 86 10.70 -3.62 -1.58
C GLY A 86 9.66 -3.22 -2.62
N LEU A 87 8.44 -2.98 -2.14
CA LEU A 87 7.32 -2.54 -2.97
C LEU A 87 7.31 -1.02 -3.01
N ASP A 88 7.91 -0.44 -4.05
CA ASP A 88 7.90 1.00 -4.27
C ASP A 88 6.83 1.39 -5.28
N LEU A 89 5.71 1.93 -4.78
CA LEU A 89 4.58 2.36 -5.61
C LEU A 89 4.84 3.68 -6.35
N THR A 90 5.94 4.38 -6.08
CA THR A 90 6.28 5.62 -6.79
C THR A 90 6.92 5.35 -8.16
N ARG A 91 7.30 4.10 -8.44
CA ARG A 91 7.91 3.70 -9.71
C ARG A 91 6.90 3.72 -10.85
N ASP A 92 7.40 4.05 -12.05
CA ASP A 92 6.61 4.15 -13.29
C ASP A 92 5.79 2.89 -13.60
N GLU A 93 6.28 1.72 -13.22
CA GLU A 93 5.59 0.43 -13.40
C GLU A 93 4.23 0.35 -12.67
N PHE A 94 4.05 1.13 -11.60
CA PHE A 94 2.81 1.22 -10.82
C PHE A 94 2.04 2.53 -11.02
N ALA A 95 2.57 3.47 -11.81
CA ALA A 95 1.99 4.81 -12.00
C ALA A 95 0.51 4.76 -12.42
N ARG A 96 0.11 3.82 -13.28
CA ARG A 96 -1.29 3.67 -13.74
C ARG A 96 -2.28 3.33 -12.64
N VAL A 97 -1.82 2.63 -11.60
CA VAL A 97 -2.66 2.21 -10.47
C VAL A 97 -2.69 3.32 -9.41
N VAL A 98 -1.61 4.10 -9.32
CA VAL A 98 -1.46 5.22 -8.38
C VAL A 98 -2.12 6.51 -8.88
N ASP A 99 -2.15 6.78 -10.20
CA ASP A 99 -2.74 8.00 -10.77
C ASP A 99 -4.29 8.01 -10.71
N GLY A 100 -4.92 6.85 -10.49
CA GLY A 100 -6.33 6.80 -10.06
C GLY A 100 -6.52 7.42 -8.67
N SER A 101 -5.49 7.31 -7.82
CA SER A 101 -5.51 7.58 -6.38
C SER A 101 -5.26 9.05 -6.04
N ARG A 102 -5.64 9.97 -6.94
CA ARG A 102 -5.36 11.40 -6.82
C ARG A 102 -5.94 11.99 -5.53
N THR A 103 -5.01 12.16 -4.58
CA THR A 103 -4.90 13.25 -3.60
C THR A 103 -6.12 13.47 -2.71
N LEU A 104 -6.15 12.81 -1.55
CA LEU A 104 -6.71 13.42 -0.35
C LEU A 104 -5.77 13.16 0.83
N HIS A 105 -5.27 14.27 1.36
CA HIS A 105 -4.25 14.35 2.39
C HIS A 105 -4.62 13.58 3.66
N ALA A 106 -3.59 13.32 4.46
CA ALA A 106 -3.71 13.38 5.91
C ALA A 106 -4.56 14.60 6.29
N MET A 107 -5.76 14.39 6.87
CA MET A 107 -6.49 15.48 7.51
C MET A 107 -5.61 16.03 8.64
N SER A 108 -4.93 17.14 8.38
CA SER A 108 -4.38 17.97 9.45
C SER A 108 -5.56 18.37 10.35
N ALA A 109 -5.47 17.95 11.61
CA ALA A 109 -6.32 18.41 12.69
C ALA A 109 -6.08 19.90 12.98
#